data_AF-A0A498SKZ2-F1
#
_entry.id   AF-A0A498SKZ2-F1
#
_cell.length_a   1.000
_cell.length_b   1.000
_cell.length_c   1.000
_cell.angle_alpha   90.00
_cell.angle_beta   90.00
_cell.angle_gamma   90.00
#
_symmetry.space_group_name_H-M   'P 1'
#
loop_
_entity.id
_entity.type
_entity.pdbx_description
1 polymer ?
#
loop_
_entity_poly.entity_id
_entity_poly.type
_entity_poly.pdbx_seq_one_letter_code
_entity_poly.pdbx_strand_id
1 'polypeptide(L)'
;MSNNQTVEKEKSSTNLVCNENIAHRKSPELFPENVPGAWDLNRTLAAVAGDFRLTRFRTELDTQDVRLVNELGQFSADQLMEYVRSLQNSAYTLGIDEAKQFSKGRLLRIFEKRSDGSQR
;
A
#
# COMPACT_ATOMS: atom_id res chain seq x y z
N MET A 1 -0.41 -64.54 -26.06
CA MET A 1 -0.77 -63.79 -24.85
C MET A 1 0.43 -62.93 -24.47
N SER A 2 0.44 -61.66 -24.86
CA SER A 2 1.35 -60.63 -24.33
C SER A 2 0.69 -59.27 -24.57
N ASN A 3 -0.01 -58.74 -23.57
CA ASN A 3 -0.49 -57.36 -23.59
C ASN A 3 0.41 -56.55 -22.66
N ASN A 4 1.27 -55.72 -23.27
CA ASN A 4 2.00 -54.65 -22.59
C ASN A 4 1.00 -53.56 -22.20
N GLN A 5 0.72 -53.45 -20.90
CA GLN A 5 -0.04 -52.33 -20.36
C GLN A 5 0.95 -51.24 -19.94
N THR A 6 1.07 -50.21 -20.77
CA THR A 6 1.75 -48.95 -20.47
C THR A 6 1.02 -48.27 -19.31
N VAL A 7 1.70 -48.15 -18.16
CA VAL A 7 1.23 -47.37 -17.02
C VAL A 7 1.53 -45.90 -17.31
N GLU A 8 0.51 -45.17 -17.79
CA GLU A 8 0.51 -43.71 -17.88
C GLU A 8 0.64 -43.14 -16.46
N LYS A 9 1.80 -42.54 -16.17
CA LYS A 9 2.08 -41.86 -14.91
C LYS A 9 1.37 -40.50 -14.94
N GLU A 10 0.17 -40.44 -14.37
CA GLU A 10 -0.55 -39.18 -14.15
C GLU A 10 0.37 -38.19 -13.42
N LYS A 11 0.77 -37.12 -14.12
CA LYS A 11 1.41 -35.94 -13.52
C LYS A 11 0.40 -35.36 -12.53
N SER A 12 0.61 -35.58 -11.22
CA SER A 12 -0.17 -34.91 -10.19
C SER A 12 0.07 -33.42 -10.33
N SER A 13 -0.89 -32.72 -10.93
CA SER A 13 -0.93 -31.28 -10.96
C SER A 13 -1.06 -30.83 -9.51
N THR A 14 0.06 -30.43 -8.91
CA THR A 14 0.11 -29.69 -7.66
C THR A 14 -0.53 -28.33 -7.93
N ASN A 15 -1.86 -28.31 -8.02
CA ASN A 15 -2.63 -27.09 -8.09
C ASN A 15 -2.40 -26.36 -6.77
N LEU A 16 -1.62 -25.29 -6.81
CA LEU A 16 -1.41 -24.39 -5.68
C LEU A 16 -2.70 -23.58 -5.50
N VAL A 17 -3.67 -24.17 -4.81
CA VAL A 17 -4.93 -23.52 -4.48
C VAL A 17 -4.83 -22.97 -3.06
N CYS A 18 -5.04 -21.65 -2.93
CA CYS A 18 -5.08 -20.98 -1.63
C CYS A 18 -6.51 -21.05 -1.07
N ASN A 19 -6.73 -21.86 -0.04
CA ASN A 19 -8.05 -22.02 0.62
C ASN A 19 -8.25 -21.04 1.78
N GLU A 20 -7.49 -19.93 1.85
CA GLU A 20 -7.64 -18.97 2.94
C GLU A 20 -8.93 -18.15 2.83
N ASN A 21 -9.70 -18.06 3.92
CA ASN A 21 -10.89 -17.23 3.99
C ASN A 21 -10.50 -15.80 4.43
N ILE A 22 -10.44 -14.87 3.46
CA ILE A 22 -10.07 -13.46 3.67
C ILE A 22 -11.30 -12.59 3.98
N ALA A 23 -12.53 -13.10 3.83
CA ALA A 23 -13.75 -12.31 3.94
C ALA A 23 -13.97 -11.63 5.32
N HIS A 24 -13.31 -12.14 6.38
CA HIS A 24 -13.38 -11.58 7.73
C HIS A 24 -12.06 -10.99 8.22
N ARG A 25 -11.04 -10.92 7.37
CA ARG A 25 -9.77 -10.27 7.70
C ARG A 25 -9.81 -8.84 7.17
N LYS A 26 -10.02 -7.87 8.05
CA LYS A 26 -9.70 -6.48 7.72
C LYS A 26 -8.19 -6.40 7.46
N SER A 27 -7.77 -5.61 6.47
CA SER A 27 -6.36 -5.30 6.28
C SER A 27 -5.74 -4.88 7.62
N PRO A 28 -4.55 -5.38 7.98
CA PRO A 28 -3.88 -4.96 9.20
C PRO A 28 -3.82 -3.43 9.25
N GLU A 29 -4.21 -2.86 10.39
CA GLU A 29 -4.07 -1.43 10.59
C GLU A 29 -2.57 -1.12 10.69
N LEU A 30 -2.00 -0.50 9.65
CA LEU A 30 -0.57 -0.21 9.58
C LEU A 30 -0.07 0.57 10.81
N PHE A 31 -0.95 1.41 11.37
CA PHE A 31 -0.69 2.20 12.57
C PHE A 31 -1.90 2.15 13.50
N PRO A 32 -1.94 1.22 14.48
CA PRO A 32 -3.04 1.14 15.44
C PRO A 32 -3.06 2.31 16.44
N GLU A 33 -2.05 3.18 16.41
CA GLU A 33 -1.89 4.31 17.31
C GLU A 33 -2.41 5.61 16.66
N ASN A 34 -3.14 6.40 17.43
CA ASN A 34 -3.72 7.66 16.97
C ASN A 34 -2.63 8.73 16.80
N VAL A 35 -2.10 8.85 15.58
CA VAL A 35 -1.15 9.93 15.23
C VAL A 35 -1.90 11.27 15.19
N PRO A 36 -1.62 12.22 16.09
CA PRO A 36 -2.22 13.54 16.10
C PRO A 36 -1.98 14.25 14.77
N GLY A 37 -3.01 14.88 14.23
CA GLY A 37 -2.96 15.52 12.92
C GLY A 37 -3.09 14.54 11.74
N ALA A 38 -2.71 13.27 11.85
CA ALA A 38 -2.88 12.32 10.74
C ALA A 38 -4.36 12.06 10.44
N TRP A 39 -5.20 11.96 11.48
CA TRP A 39 -6.64 11.85 11.31
C TRP A 39 -7.29 13.14 10.84
N ASP A 40 -6.72 14.31 11.14
CA ASP A 40 -7.21 15.59 10.62
C ASP A 40 -6.85 15.74 9.15
N LEU A 41 -5.66 15.30 8.73
CA LEU A 41 -5.27 15.21 7.33
C LEU A 41 -6.13 14.17 6.59
N ASN A 42 -6.31 12.97 7.15
CA ASN A 42 -7.20 11.96 6.58
C ASN A 42 -8.64 12.43 6.54
N ARG A 43 -9.13 13.16 7.55
CA ARG A 43 -10.48 13.74 7.57
C ARG A 43 -10.57 14.90 6.58
N THR A 44 -9.55 15.72 6.43
CA THR A 44 -9.52 16.79 5.42
C THR A 44 -9.53 16.18 4.03
N LEU A 45 -8.66 15.19 3.77
CA LEU A 45 -8.66 14.38 2.55
C LEU A 45 -9.99 13.66 2.35
N ALA A 46 -10.60 13.10 3.40
CA ALA A 46 -11.85 12.35 3.32
C ALA A 46 -13.08 13.27 3.22
N ALA A 47 -13.03 14.49 3.75
CA ALA A 47 -14.07 15.52 3.62
C ALA A 47 -14.01 16.16 2.24
N VAL A 48 -12.79 16.43 1.76
CA VAL A 48 -12.51 16.70 0.35
C VAL A 48 -13.00 15.52 -0.51
N ALA A 49 -12.78 14.27 -0.09
CA ALA A 49 -13.31 13.05 -0.73
C ALA A 49 -14.82 12.82 -0.57
N GLY A 50 -15.46 13.45 0.41
CA GLY A 50 -16.90 13.39 0.63
C GLY A 50 -17.68 14.11 -0.46
N ASP A 51 -17.11 15.20 -0.99
CA ASP A 51 -17.57 15.87 -2.21
C ASP A 51 -17.17 15.11 -3.49
N PHE A 52 -16.19 14.20 -3.42
CA PHE A 52 -15.84 13.26 -4.51
C PHE A 52 -16.77 12.03 -4.58
N ARG A 53 -18.04 12.15 -4.17
CA ARG A 53 -19.10 11.16 -4.42
C ARG A 53 -19.54 11.04 -5.88
N LEU A 54 -18.65 11.34 -6.81
CA LEU A 54 -18.74 10.95 -8.21
C LEU A 54 -17.42 10.30 -8.61
N THR A 55 -17.56 9.10 -9.13
CA THR A 55 -16.62 8.25 -9.84
C THR A 55 -15.93 8.93 -11.03
N ARG A 56 -15.28 10.07 -10.81
CA ARG A 56 -14.25 10.56 -11.72
C ARG A 56 -12.93 10.24 -11.07
N PHE A 57 -12.17 9.35 -11.71
CA PHE A 57 -10.72 9.43 -11.67
C PHE A 57 -10.34 10.91 -11.67
N ARG A 58 -9.44 11.35 -10.79
CA ARG A 58 -8.89 12.71 -10.86
C ARG A 58 -8.22 12.85 -12.23
N THR A 59 -8.97 13.30 -13.23
CA THR A 59 -8.48 13.58 -14.58
C THR A 59 -7.76 14.92 -14.64
N GLU A 60 -7.79 15.68 -13.55
CA GLU A 60 -6.98 16.88 -13.36
C GLU A 60 -5.56 16.46 -12.97
N LEU A 61 -4.78 16.09 -13.97
CA LEU A 61 -3.33 16.02 -13.87
C LEU A 61 -2.81 17.45 -13.76
N ASP A 62 -1.97 17.73 -12.77
CA ASP A 62 -1.30 19.01 -12.72
C ASP A 62 -0.22 19.11 -13.82
N THR A 63 0.36 20.29 -13.99
CA THR A 63 1.38 20.49 -15.04
C THR A 63 2.64 19.66 -14.83
N GLN A 64 2.94 19.24 -13.59
CA GLN A 64 4.07 18.38 -13.26
C GLN A 64 3.72 16.91 -13.52
N ASP A 65 2.52 16.48 -13.19
CA ASP A 65 2.03 15.13 -13.44
C ASP A 65 2.02 14.83 -14.95
N VAL A 66 1.53 15.77 -15.77
CA VAL A 66 1.56 15.64 -17.23
C VAL A 66 3.00 15.52 -17.76
N ARG A 67 3.93 16.29 -17.20
CA ARG A 67 5.36 16.20 -17.57
C ARG A 67 5.94 14.85 -17.19
N LEU A 68 5.69 14.39 -15.97
CA LEU A 68 6.16 13.10 -15.49
C LEU A 68 5.64 11.94 -16.35
N VAL A 69 4.34 11.94 -16.69
CA VAL A 69 3.77 10.92 -17.58
C VAL A 69 4.44 10.93 -18.94
N ASN A 70 4.68 12.12 -19.51
CA ASN A 70 5.37 12.25 -20.80
C ASN A 70 6.83 11.80 -20.73
N GLU A 71 7.53 12.05 -19.62
CA GLU A 71 8.90 11.59 -19.40
C GLU A 71 8.96 10.06 -19.29
N LEU A 72 8.08 9.47 -18.48
CA LEU A 72 8.00 8.01 -18.33
C LEU A 72 7.57 7.31 -19.62
N GLY A 73 6.72 7.95 -20.43
CA GLY A 73 6.31 7.44 -21.75
C GLY A 73 7.42 7.41 -22.79
N GLN A 74 8.53 8.14 -22.58
CA GLN A 74 9.70 8.14 -23.46
C GLN A 74 10.71 7.03 -23.11
N PHE A 75 10.53 6.33 -21.99
CA PHE A 75 11.46 5.29 -21.56
C PHE A 75 11.35 4.03 -22.43
N SER A 76 12.48 3.37 -22.66
CA SER A 76 12.47 1.99 -23.11
C SER A 76 11.94 1.06 -22.01
N ALA A 77 11.54 -0.16 -22.37
CA ALA A 77 11.05 -1.13 -21.39
C ALA A 77 12.07 -1.39 -20.26
N ASP A 78 13.36 -1.49 -20.60
CA ASP A 78 14.43 -1.71 -19.62
C ASP A 78 14.61 -0.51 -18.69
N GLN A 79 14.58 0.71 -19.23
CA GLN A 79 14.67 1.95 -18.44
C GLN A 79 13.49 2.11 -17.50
N LEU A 80 12.27 1.78 -17.95
CA LEU A 80 11.09 1.80 -17.12
C LEU A 80 11.19 0.78 -15.98
N MET A 81 11.69 -0.42 -16.25
CA MET A 81 11.91 -1.43 -15.21
C MET A 81 12.97 -1.02 -14.19
N GLU A 82 14.04 -0.35 -14.63
CA GLU A 82 15.05 0.22 -13.73
C GLU A 82 14.46 1.33 -12.85
N TYR A 83 13.65 2.22 -13.43
CA TYR A 83 12.94 3.26 -12.69
C TYR A 83 12.00 2.66 -11.64
N VAL A 84 11.22 1.63 -12.00
CA VAL A 84 10.34 0.92 -11.06
C VAL A 84 11.13 0.31 -9.91
N ARG A 85 12.29 -0.30 -10.19
CA ARG A 85 13.16 -0.86 -9.14
C ARG A 85 13.70 0.24 -8.22
N SER A 86 14.13 1.37 -8.78
CA SER A 86 14.59 2.53 -8.01
C SER A 86 13.48 3.06 -7.09
N LEU A 87 12.26 3.20 -7.62
CA LEU A 87 11.10 3.63 -6.86
C LEU A 87 10.77 2.67 -5.71
N GLN A 88 10.82 1.36 -5.96
CA GLN A 88 10.62 0.34 -4.92
C GLN A 88 11.67 0.43 -3.80
N ASN A 89 12.95 0.62 -4.15
CA ASN A 89 14.03 0.80 -3.19
C ASN A 89 13.85 2.09 -2.35
N SER A 90 13.41 3.17 -3.01
CA SER A 90 13.09 4.43 -2.34
C SER A 90 11.94 4.26 -1.36
N ALA A 91 10.83 3.65 -1.80
CA ALA A 91 9.66 3.39 -0.96
C ALA A 91 10.02 2.51 0.26
N TYR A 92 10.85 1.49 0.06
CA TYR A 92 11.34 0.64 1.16
C TYR A 92 12.15 1.45 2.20
N THR A 93 13.10 2.26 1.72
CA THR A 93 13.94 3.09 2.60
C THR A 93 13.11 4.11 3.36
N LEU A 94 12.19 4.79 2.68
CA LEU A 94 11.25 5.72 3.31
C LEU A 94 10.39 5.04 4.37
N GLY A 95 9.88 3.83 4.09
CA GLY A 95 9.09 3.06 5.07
C GLY A 95 9.87 2.71 6.33
N ILE A 96 11.16 2.33 6.20
CA ILE A 96 12.04 2.10 7.35
C ILE A 96 12.19 3.39 8.17
N ASP A 97 12.46 4.51 7.51
CA ASP A 97 12.70 5.77 8.19
C ASP A 97 11.44 6.32 8.86
N GLU A 98 10.28 6.19 8.20
CA GLU A 98 8.98 6.49 8.78
C GLU A 98 8.74 5.66 10.05
N ALA A 99 8.97 4.34 10.01
CA ALA A 99 8.80 3.46 11.17
C ALA A 99 9.72 3.85 12.34
N LYS A 100 10.96 4.29 12.05
CA LYS A 100 11.87 4.84 13.08
C LYS A 100 11.32 6.13 13.68
N GLN A 101 10.84 7.06 12.86
CA GLN A 101 10.27 8.33 13.35
C GLN A 101 9.00 8.08 14.17
N PHE A 102 8.16 7.15 13.74
CA PHE A 102 6.98 6.73 14.47
C PHE A 102 7.35 6.18 15.85
N SER A 103 8.34 5.28 15.90
CA SER A 103 8.82 4.71 17.16
C SER A 103 9.37 5.77 18.11
N LYS A 104 10.08 6.78 17.59
CA LYS A 104 10.54 7.94 18.38
C LYS A 104 9.36 8.76 18.89
N GLY A 105 8.37 9.04 18.05
CA GLY A 105 7.15 9.75 18.43
C GLY A 105 6.41 9.05 19.57
N ARG A 106 6.25 7.72 19.47
CA ARG A 106 5.66 6.91 20.54
C ARG A 106 6.44 7.01 21.85
N LEU A 107 7.78 6.95 21.81
CA LEU A 107 8.61 7.09 23.02
C LEU A 107 8.47 8.48 23.65
N LEU A 108 8.38 9.51 22.83
CA LEU A 108 8.14 10.89 23.28
C LEU A 108 6.70 11.15 23.70
N ARG A 109 5.83 10.14 23.61
CA ARG A 109 4.41 10.21 23.97
C ARG A 109 3.67 11.35 23.29
N ILE A 110 4.13 11.76 22.11
CA ILE A 110 3.47 12.84 21.35
C ILE A 110 2.09 12.42 20.86
N PHE A 111 1.83 11.11 20.82
CA PHE A 111 0.56 10.50 20.44
C PHE A 111 -0.42 10.33 21.63
N GLU A 112 0.04 10.55 22.86
CA GLU A 112 -0.84 10.50 24.03
C GLU A 112 -1.73 11.75 24.07
N LYS A 113 -3.03 11.55 24.24
CA LYS A 113 -3.95 12.67 24.47
C LYS A 113 -3.60 13.29 25.82
N ARG A 114 -3.25 14.58 25.84
CA ARG A 114 -3.14 15.33 27.10
C ARG A 114 -4.45 15.10 27.86
N SER A 115 -4.37 14.62 29.10
CA SER A 115 -5.53 14.61 29.97
C SER A 115 -5.99 16.05 30.08
N ASP A 116 -7.08 16.40 29.40
CA ASP A 116 -7.74 17.68 29.60
C ASP A 116 -7.95 17.77 31.10
N GLY A 117 -7.23 18.70 31.72
CA GLY A 117 -7.28 18.91 33.14
C GLY A 117 -8.75 19.01 33.52
N SER A 118 -9.20 18.06 34.33
CA SER A 118 -10.37 18.25 35.16
C SER A 118 -10.28 19.66 35.71
N GLN A 119 -11.30 20.46 35.38
CA GLN A 119 -11.48 21.82 35.85
C GLN A 119 -11.00 21.96 37.29
N ARG A 120 -10.07 22.89 37.51
CA ARG A 120 -9.81 23.51 38.80
C ARG A 120 -9.71 25.00 38.58
#